data_AF-A0A927IJG2-F1
#
_entry.id   AF-A0A927IJG2-F1
#
_cell.length_a   1.000
_cell.length_b   1.000
_cell.length_c   1.000
_cell.angle_alpha   90.00
_cell.angle_beta   90.00
_cell.angle_gamma   90.00
#
_symmetry.space_group_name_H-M   'P 1'
#
loop_
_entity.id
_entity.type
_entity.pdbx_description
1 polymer ?
#
loop_
_entity_poly.entity_id
_entity_poly.type
_entity_poly.pdbx_seq_one_letter_code
_entity_poly.pdbx_strand_id
1 'polypeptide(L)'
;MSPKSNYRYSAVLAIALLCPFSTFTSAQDKPEPDPWFTEERERPEVEEETNDDDEETVILRKTRPSALVKKLKKDLLAVPESNLNRRISLLEEIVATAQPEPEDQELLAELRNLKSQAIQAVIAASEDSMPLEAGIGRLAPYSQYYRGDPTLVVRLLNSDFTTRLKDRVSSLGRLNMVSELSHIESKINEAGLASIFGTQVQQSVSGATATMIARKWEEATRGQKILPAESYLIGQLLKQSDQKLGLAIDIPANADPQLTQNISRSLERRWGEDFRLTSVDARGASPEFLLKIDVGSIRSSHTTKEKTNESIIPGAIIEEPNPDFLKLVEKYEKAAKIYEAELDTYDARYQYYIESLDDSDYRQAQDDLKRAQEILDATPPPAGPEPSPAYEQAQAHLQIAEATANSVSMPMAIEPQKPYPHHLKILEDLYLVPSTLVISEEKTPYEYTSQELVYKFETEAPISLQSPVLEQIQLQSVVTLNQNRKWTQNLGVDPRDPAVDEGSYSESEYASALDIFGLEFATYCNEELAKLLDSAKKTLSATQQSLELKQVLMLLALEHVTSSGKAPELDEQELSSLAELATDRQTTPAQFRARCLAKLLSKTEFAHLADESKIAQFL
;
A
#
# COMPACT_ATOMS: atom_id res chain seq x y z
N MET A 1 -9.33 24.63 -52.12
CA MET A 1 -9.65 23.53 -53.04
C MET A 1 -9.47 22.21 -52.30
N SER A 2 -10.56 21.55 -51.93
CA SER A 2 -10.57 20.09 -51.63
C SER A 2 -10.57 19.31 -52.95
N PRO A 3 -10.28 18.00 -52.93
CA PRO A 3 -11.32 16.97 -52.68
C PRO A 3 -10.83 15.92 -51.64
N LYS A 4 -11.63 15.41 -50.68
CA LYS A 4 -12.87 14.59 -50.72
C LYS A 4 -12.73 13.19 -51.34
N SER A 5 -12.72 12.15 -50.50
CA SER A 5 -13.75 11.06 -50.37
C SER A 5 -13.19 9.90 -49.49
N ASN A 6 -13.76 9.57 -48.31
CA ASN A 6 -14.89 8.64 -48.02
C ASN A 6 -14.59 7.17 -48.40
N TYR A 7 -14.75 6.12 -47.57
CA TYR A 7 -15.93 5.58 -46.83
C TYR A 7 -15.46 4.77 -45.57
N ARG A 8 -16.05 4.82 -44.35
CA ARG A 8 -17.27 4.15 -43.78
C ARG A 8 -17.27 2.62 -43.88
N TYR A 9 -17.46 1.80 -42.82
CA TYR A 9 -18.64 1.55 -41.96
C TYR A 9 -18.19 0.85 -40.63
N SER A 10 -18.66 1.20 -39.42
CA SER A 10 -19.82 0.67 -38.63
C SER A 10 -19.61 -0.76 -38.08
N ALA A 11 -20.00 -1.21 -36.88
CA ALA A 11 -20.96 -0.80 -35.84
C ALA A 11 -20.61 -1.54 -34.51
N VAL A 12 -20.77 -0.95 -33.32
CA VAL A 12 -21.85 -1.18 -32.32
C VAL A 12 -22.01 -2.63 -31.83
N LEU A 13 -21.73 -2.92 -30.54
CA LEU A 13 -22.74 -3.29 -29.53
C LEU A 13 -22.15 -3.46 -28.12
N ALA A 14 -22.95 -3.05 -27.13
CA ALA A 14 -22.73 -3.16 -25.69
C ALA A 14 -23.49 -4.36 -25.08
N ILE A 15 -23.46 -4.46 -23.74
CA ILE A 15 -24.20 -5.32 -22.76
C ILE A 15 -23.22 -6.29 -22.06
N ALA A 16 -22.79 -6.11 -20.81
CA ALA A 16 -23.46 -5.97 -19.50
C ALA A 16 -23.89 -7.30 -18.84
N LEU A 17 -23.33 -7.52 -17.63
CA LEU A 17 -23.84 -8.25 -16.46
C LEU A 17 -24.09 -9.78 -16.56
N LEU A 18 -23.47 -10.55 -15.66
CA LEU A 18 -24.11 -11.22 -14.50
C LEU A 18 -23.21 -12.32 -13.88
N CYS A 19 -23.09 -12.32 -12.56
CA CYS A 19 -22.65 -13.46 -11.73
C CYS A 19 -23.69 -14.60 -11.79
N PRO A 20 -23.30 -15.83 -11.38
CA PRO A 20 -23.80 -16.29 -10.08
C PRO A 20 -22.79 -17.11 -9.24
N PHE A 21 -23.08 -17.16 -7.94
CA PHE A 21 -22.53 -18.06 -6.93
C PHE A 21 -22.77 -19.56 -7.26
N SER A 22 -21.88 -20.45 -6.82
CA SER A 22 -22.18 -21.60 -5.95
C SER A 22 -20.93 -22.41 -5.58
N THR A 23 -20.96 -22.92 -4.36
CA THR A 23 -20.00 -23.71 -3.57
C THR A 23 -19.63 -25.09 -4.11
N PHE A 24 -18.42 -25.56 -3.82
CA PHE A 24 -18.11 -26.98 -3.53
C PHE A 24 -16.93 -27.12 -2.56
N THR A 25 -17.10 -27.93 -1.52
CA THR A 25 -16.09 -28.42 -0.57
C THR A 25 -15.62 -29.82 -0.94
N SER A 26 -14.45 -30.20 -0.39
CA SER A 26 -13.88 -31.55 -0.20
C SER A 26 -13.06 -32.16 -1.34
N ALA A 27 -11.75 -32.30 -1.17
CA ALA A 27 -11.13 -33.50 -0.57
C ALA A 27 -9.59 -33.33 -0.49
N GLN A 28 -8.99 -34.08 0.42
CA GLN A 28 -7.60 -34.08 0.86
C GLN A 28 -6.59 -34.44 -0.22
N ASP A 29 -5.39 -33.85 -0.17
CA ASP A 29 -4.16 -34.57 -0.46
C ASP A 29 -3.03 -34.10 0.47
N LYS A 30 -2.30 -35.08 1.02
CA LYS A 30 -1.22 -34.92 2.00
C LYS A 30 0.06 -34.44 1.31
N PRO A 31 0.82 -33.50 1.88
CA PRO A 31 2.20 -33.27 1.47
C PRO A 31 3.16 -34.23 2.20
N GLU A 32 4.00 -34.91 1.42
CA GLU A 32 5.16 -35.68 1.88
C GLU A 32 6.23 -34.74 2.50
N PRO A 33 7.00 -35.21 3.50
CA PRO A 33 7.98 -34.38 4.20
C PRO A 33 9.32 -34.24 3.45
N ASP A 34 9.82 -33.00 3.44
CA ASP A 34 11.08 -32.53 2.86
C ASP A 34 12.31 -33.18 3.54
N PRO A 35 13.30 -33.74 2.79
CA PRO A 35 14.33 -34.63 3.33
C PRO A 35 15.57 -33.92 3.90
N TRP A 36 15.50 -32.64 4.26
CA TRP A 36 16.69 -31.86 4.62
C TRP A 36 17.01 -31.71 6.11
N PHE A 37 16.26 -32.35 7.01
CA PHE A 37 16.54 -32.32 8.45
C PHE A 37 16.39 -33.69 9.10
N THR A 38 17.39 -34.54 8.90
CA THR A 38 17.59 -35.75 9.70
C THR A 38 19.01 -35.79 10.21
N GLU A 39 19.25 -35.19 11.39
CA GLU A 39 20.38 -35.55 12.25
C GLU A 39 19.90 -35.57 13.72
N GLU A 40 19.89 -36.77 14.28
CA GLU A 40 19.71 -37.03 15.70
C GLU A 40 20.94 -36.55 16.49
N ARG A 41 20.74 -35.68 17.47
CA ARG A 41 21.64 -35.52 18.62
C ARG A 41 20.85 -35.33 19.91
N GLU A 42 21.11 -36.22 20.86
CA GLU A 42 20.55 -36.22 22.20
C GLU A 42 21.05 -35.06 23.09
N ARG A 43 20.12 -34.64 23.97
CA ARG A 43 20.23 -34.11 25.35
C ARG A 43 19.73 -32.67 25.52
N PRO A 44 19.26 -32.30 26.73
CA PRO A 44 18.57 -33.06 27.78
C PRO A 44 17.24 -32.39 28.18
N GLU A 45 16.46 -33.08 29.02
CA GLU A 45 15.18 -32.64 29.62
C GLU A 45 15.17 -31.16 30.02
N VAL A 46 14.31 -30.40 29.35
CA VAL A 46 13.81 -29.11 29.79
C VAL A 46 12.30 -29.28 29.84
N GLU A 47 11.72 -29.07 31.02
CA GLU A 47 10.27 -29.04 31.24
C GLU A 47 9.69 -27.94 30.34
N GLU A 48 9.00 -28.34 29.27
CA GLU A 48 8.20 -27.44 28.47
C GLU A 48 6.94 -27.06 29.25
N GLU A 49 6.91 -25.82 29.72
CA GLU A 49 5.69 -25.05 29.92
C GLU A 49 4.89 -25.07 28.60
N THR A 50 3.88 -25.92 28.54
CA THR A 50 2.84 -25.81 27.52
C THR A 50 2.01 -24.56 27.79
N ASN A 51 2.04 -23.64 26.82
CA ASN A 51 1.01 -22.64 26.60
C ASN A 51 -0.38 -23.29 26.62
N ASP A 52 -1.12 -23.08 27.69
CA ASP A 52 -2.58 -23.18 27.72
C ASP A 52 -3.17 -21.77 27.72
N ASP A 53 -3.38 -21.21 26.53
CA ASP A 53 -4.16 -19.98 26.28
C ASP A 53 -5.68 -20.15 26.60
N ASP A 54 -6.05 -21.15 27.40
CA ASP A 54 -7.41 -21.45 27.84
C ASP A 54 -7.59 -21.46 29.39
N GLU A 55 -6.56 -21.14 30.18
CA GLU A 55 -6.67 -21.19 31.66
C GLU A 55 -7.29 -19.94 32.33
N GLU A 56 -7.32 -18.77 31.67
CA GLU A 56 -7.87 -17.56 32.33
C GLU A 56 -9.40 -17.60 32.51
N THR A 57 -10.11 -18.48 31.79
CA THR A 57 -11.57 -18.66 31.94
C THR A 57 -11.96 -19.85 32.82
N VAL A 58 -11.01 -20.72 33.19
CA VAL A 58 -11.28 -21.96 33.96
C VAL A 58 -10.93 -21.82 35.45
N ILE A 59 -10.02 -20.91 35.83
CA ILE A 59 -9.63 -20.70 37.24
C ILE A 59 -10.78 -20.11 38.09
N LEU A 60 -11.82 -19.53 37.48
CA LEU A 60 -13.00 -19.02 38.18
C LEU A 60 -13.95 -20.12 38.72
N ARG A 61 -13.78 -21.39 38.33
CA ARG A 61 -14.69 -22.48 38.75
C ARG A 61 -14.24 -23.26 40.00
N LYS A 62 -13.10 -22.94 40.61
CA LYS A 62 -12.61 -23.63 41.84
C LYS A 62 -12.23 -22.71 43.00
N THR A 63 -12.46 -21.40 42.93
CA THR A 63 -12.32 -20.52 44.11
C THR A 63 -13.58 -20.58 44.97
N ARG A 64 -13.42 -20.84 46.28
CA ARG A 64 -14.53 -20.69 47.23
C ARG A 64 -15.14 -19.28 47.06
N PRO A 65 -16.47 -19.13 46.96
CA PRO A 65 -17.12 -17.83 46.75
C PRO A 65 -16.65 -16.72 47.70
N SER A 66 -16.32 -17.07 48.95
CA SER A 66 -15.81 -16.14 49.96
C SER A 66 -14.39 -15.62 49.71
N ALA A 67 -13.52 -16.40 49.05
CA ALA A 67 -12.16 -15.95 48.69
C ALA A 67 -12.19 -14.99 47.50
N LEU A 68 -13.10 -15.24 46.55
CA LEU A 68 -13.34 -14.38 45.39
C LEU A 68 -13.88 -13.00 45.82
N VAL A 69 -14.89 -12.96 46.70
CA VAL A 69 -15.45 -11.70 47.23
C VAL A 69 -14.38 -10.87 47.95
N LYS A 70 -13.52 -11.48 48.77
CA LYS A 70 -12.42 -10.76 49.44
C LYS A 70 -11.42 -10.16 48.46
N LYS A 71 -11.10 -10.87 47.37
CA LYS A 71 -10.24 -10.36 46.30
C LYS A 71 -10.90 -9.18 45.59
N LEU A 72 -12.15 -9.33 45.17
CA LEU A 72 -12.90 -8.28 44.48
C LEU A 72 -13.09 -7.01 45.35
N LYS A 73 -13.36 -7.15 46.66
CA LYS A 73 -13.42 -6.00 47.58
C LYS A 73 -12.08 -5.30 47.73
N LYS A 74 -10.97 -6.04 47.77
CA LYS A 74 -9.62 -5.46 47.76
C LYS A 74 -9.34 -4.71 46.45
N ASP A 75 -9.74 -5.28 45.32
CA ASP A 75 -9.60 -4.67 44.00
C ASP A 75 -10.48 -3.41 43.88
N LEU A 76 -11.70 -3.43 44.44
CA LEU A 76 -12.60 -2.27 44.49
C LEU A 76 -11.96 -1.08 45.25
N LEU A 77 -11.30 -1.36 46.38
CA LEU A 77 -10.58 -0.34 47.16
C LEU A 77 -9.33 0.19 46.46
N ALA A 78 -8.70 -0.63 45.60
CA ALA A 78 -7.54 -0.23 44.81
C ALA A 78 -7.93 0.65 43.60
N VAL A 79 -9.17 0.57 43.13
CA VAL A 79 -9.65 1.35 41.97
C VAL A 79 -10.00 2.79 42.40
N PRO A 80 -9.47 3.82 41.72
CA PRO A 80 -9.77 5.22 42.01
C PRO A 80 -11.28 5.49 42.02
N GLU A 81 -11.76 6.30 42.97
CA GLU A 81 -13.18 6.67 43.11
C GLU A 81 -13.78 7.30 41.84
N SER A 82 -12.93 7.95 41.05
CA SER A 82 -13.29 8.56 39.78
C SER A 82 -13.62 7.57 38.65
N ASN A 83 -13.21 6.28 38.75
CA ASN A 83 -13.48 5.26 37.74
C ASN A 83 -14.77 4.49 38.05
N LEU A 84 -15.91 5.12 37.73
CA LEU A 84 -17.23 4.58 38.05
C LEU A 84 -17.49 3.24 37.37
N ASN A 85 -17.13 3.09 36.09
CA ASN A 85 -17.35 1.85 35.36
C ASN A 85 -16.65 0.66 35.98
N ARG A 86 -15.35 0.77 36.30
CA ARG A 86 -14.62 -0.34 36.89
C ARG A 86 -15.17 -0.70 38.27
N ARG A 87 -15.54 0.30 39.09
CA ARG A 87 -16.15 0.08 40.40
C ARG A 87 -17.53 -0.57 40.30
N ILE A 88 -18.35 -0.14 39.35
CA ILE A 88 -19.67 -0.73 39.08
C ILE A 88 -19.52 -2.19 38.64
N SER A 89 -18.63 -2.50 37.69
CA SER A 89 -18.42 -3.88 37.24
C SER A 89 -17.93 -4.80 38.37
N LEU A 90 -16.99 -4.33 39.19
CA LEU A 90 -16.52 -5.10 40.35
C LEU A 90 -17.64 -5.32 41.39
N LEU A 91 -18.49 -4.31 41.65
CA LEU A 91 -19.65 -4.45 42.53
C LEU A 91 -20.73 -5.35 41.94
N GLU A 92 -20.97 -5.32 40.63
CA GLU A 92 -21.89 -6.25 39.96
C GLU A 92 -21.41 -7.70 40.12
N GLU A 93 -20.10 -7.95 39.97
CA GLU A 93 -19.50 -9.26 40.22
C GLU A 93 -19.62 -9.68 41.70
N ILE A 94 -19.39 -8.78 42.65
CA ILE A 94 -19.57 -9.05 44.09
C ILE A 94 -21.02 -9.40 44.38
N VAL A 95 -21.97 -8.60 43.87
CA VAL A 95 -23.42 -8.78 44.09
C VAL A 95 -23.95 -10.06 43.43
N ALA A 96 -23.35 -10.50 42.32
CA ALA A 96 -23.71 -11.74 41.64
C ALA A 96 -23.27 -13.02 42.38
N THR A 97 -22.44 -12.92 43.42
CA THR A 97 -22.06 -14.07 44.25
C THR A 97 -23.18 -14.49 45.22
N ALA A 98 -23.11 -15.72 45.75
CA ALA A 98 -24.20 -16.33 46.53
C ALA A 98 -24.50 -15.67 47.91
N GLN A 99 -23.69 -14.71 48.38
CA GLN A 99 -23.89 -14.00 49.66
C GLN A 99 -23.52 -12.50 49.54
N PRO A 100 -24.34 -11.67 48.87
CA PRO A 100 -24.10 -10.24 48.78
C PRO A 100 -24.46 -9.53 50.10
N GLU A 101 -23.63 -8.58 50.54
CA GLU A 101 -23.96 -7.71 51.69
C GLU A 101 -24.90 -6.58 51.23
N PRO A 102 -25.83 -6.11 52.09
CA PRO A 102 -26.76 -5.03 51.75
C PRO A 102 -26.02 -3.72 51.40
N GLU A 103 -24.89 -3.44 52.06
CA GLU A 103 -24.05 -2.27 51.81
C GLU A 103 -23.48 -2.26 50.37
N ASP A 104 -23.11 -3.44 49.83
CA ASP A 104 -22.61 -3.57 48.46
C ASP A 104 -23.71 -3.27 47.41
N GLN A 105 -24.97 -3.62 47.72
CA GLN A 105 -26.12 -3.33 46.87
C GLN A 105 -26.49 -1.84 46.89
N GLU A 106 -26.45 -1.21 48.06
CA GLU A 106 -26.69 0.23 48.21
C GLU A 106 -25.63 1.04 47.47
N LEU A 107 -24.35 0.69 47.64
CA LEU A 107 -23.24 1.36 46.94
C LEU A 107 -23.33 1.17 45.42
N LEU A 108 -23.70 -0.02 44.94
CA LEU A 108 -23.91 -0.26 43.52
C LEU A 108 -25.03 0.62 42.95
N ALA A 109 -26.14 0.77 43.68
CA ALA A 109 -27.25 1.63 43.28
C ALA A 109 -26.83 3.11 43.25
N GLU A 110 -26.07 3.57 44.24
CA GLU A 110 -25.54 4.93 44.30
C GLU A 110 -24.61 5.23 43.12
N LEU A 111 -23.63 4.36 42.85
CA LEU A 111 -22.69 4.56 41.74
C LEU A 111 -23.36 4.49 40.38
N ARG A 112 -24.37 3.61 40.20
CA ARG A 112 -25.18 3.57 38.96
C ARG A 112 -25.98 4.86 38.77
N ASN A 113 -26.58 5.39 39.84
CA ASN A 113 -27.29 6.67 39.80
C ASN A 113 -26.33 7.80 39.45
N LEU A 114 -25.16 7.86 40.08
CA LEU A 114 -24.15 8.89 39.84
C LEU A 114 -23.63 8.84 38.40
N LYS A 115 -23.32 7.65 37.87
CA LYS A 115 -22.96 7.46 36.45
C LYS A 115 -24.10 7.91 35.52
N SER A 116 -25.35 7.57 35.83
CA SER A 116 -26.51 8.00 35.06
C SER A 116 -26.65 9.53 35.05
N GLN A 117 -26.47 10.18 36.18
CA GLN A 117 -26.51 11.65 36.28
C GLN A 117 -25.39 12.31 35.48
N ALA A 118 -24.16 11.78 35.52
CA ALA A 118 -23.06 12.27 34.68
C ALA A 118 -23.42 12.13 33.19
N ILE A 119 -23.98 10.98 32.78
CA ILE A 119 -24.45 10.79 31.40
C ILE A 119 -25.55 11.80 31.02
N GLN A 120 -26.53 12.03 31.90
CA GLN A 120 -27.59 13.01 31.67
C GLN A 120 -27.06 14.44 31.60
N ALA A 121 -26.02 14.76 32.37
CA ALA A 121 -25.34 16.06 32.29
C ALA A 121 -24.70 16.28 30.91
N VAL A 122 -24.07 15.25 30.32
CA VAL A 122 -23.55 15.33 28.93
C VAL A 122 -24.67 15.52 27.92
N ILE A 123 -25.76 14.74 28.03
CA ILE A 123 -26.90 14.84 27.11
C ILE A 123 -27.50 16.25 27.18
N ALA A 124 -27.74 16.76 28.38
CA ALA A 124 -28.32 18.07 28.55
C ALA A 124 -27.37 19.20 28.11
N ALA A 125 -26.07 19.07 28.38
CA ALA A 125 -25.07 20.01 27.86
C ALA A 125 -24.97 19.98 26.32
N SER A 126 -25.43 18.89 25.69
CA SER A 126 -25.44 18.73 24.22
C SER A 126 -26.67 19.34 23.56
N GLU A 127 -27.66 19.83 24.32
CA GLU A 127 -28.83 20.50 23.75
C GLU A 127 -28.43 21.77 23.00
N ASP A 128 -28.85 21.89 21.73
CA ASP A 128 -28.51 23.01 20.85
C ASP A 128 -28.93 24.38 21.40
N SER A 129 -30.05 24.42 22.14
CA SER A 129 -30.58 25.62 22.79
C SER A 129 -29.75 26.09 23.99
N MET A 130 -28.84 25.26 24.50
CA MET A 130 -28.04 25.56 25.68
C MET A 130 -26.76 26.34 25.31
N PRO A 131 -26.50 27.49 25.94
CA PRO A 131 -25.22 28.19 25.82
C PRO A 131 -24.06 27.32 26.31
N LEU A 132 -22.88 27.46 25.69
CA LEU A 132 -21.71 26.64 26.02
C LEU A 132 -21.27 26.82 27.47
N GLU A 133 -21.35 28.03 28.01
CA GLU A 133 -21.02 28.35 29.40
C GLU A 133 -21.96 27.64 30.38
N ALA A 134 -23.25 27.56 30.04
CA ALA A 134 -24.23 26.83 30.83
C ALA A 134 -23.98 25.31 30.73
N GLY A 135 -23.59 24.81 29.56
CA GLY A 135 -23.17 23.42 29.35
C GLY A 135 -21.95 23.05 30.20
N ILE A 136 -20.91 23.89 30.21
CA ILE A 136 -19.72 23.74 31.07
C ILE A 136 -20.15 23.68 32.54
N GLY A 137 -21.03 24.58 32.97
CA GLY A 137 -21.58 24.59 34.33
C GLY A 137 -22.32 23.31 34.72
N ARG A 138 -23.04 22.66 33.78
CA ARG A 138 -23.70 21.37 34.02
C ARG A 138 -22.74 20.19 34.13
N LEU A 139 -21.60 20.26 33.44
CA LEU A 139 -20.58 19.21 33.48
C LEU A 139 -19.68 19.33 34.72
N ALA A 140 -19.49 20.54 35.25
CA ALA A 140 -18.57 20.83 36.35
C ALA A 140 -18.72 19.92 37.59
N PRO A 141 -19.93 19.60 38.10
CA PRO A 141 -20.10 18.73 39.26
C PRO A 141 -19.55 17.30 39.07
N TYR A 142 -19.43 16.85 37.82
CA TYR A 142 -18.99 15.50 37.46
C TYR A 142 -17.58 15.46 36.86
N SER A 143 -16.84 16.58 36.89
CA SER A 143 -15.52 16.73 36.27
C SER A 143 -14.48 15.70 36.72
N GLN A 144 -14.52 15.25 37.98
CA GLN A 144 -13.62 14.20 38.48
C GLN A 144 -13.86 12.85 37.78
N TYR A 145 -15.11 12.53 37.43
CA TYR A 145 -15.47 11.28 36.77
C TYR A 145 -15.12 11.30 35.29
N TYR A 146 -15.25 12.45 34.62
CA TYR A 146 -14.74 12.62 33.26
C TYR A 146 -13.20 12.60 33.18
N ARG A 147 -12.48 12.70 34.31
CA ARG A 147 -11.02 12.53 34.32
C ARG A 147 -10.59 11.09 34.60
N GLY A 148 -11.35 10.37 35.41
CA GLY A 148 -10.97 9.04 35.88
C GLY A 148 -11.71 7.85 35.25
N ASP A 149 -12.81 8.07 34.53
CA ASP A 149 -13.54 7.01 33.83
C ASP A 149 -13.38 7.17 32.30
N PRO A 150 -12.59 6.29 31.65
CA PRO A 150 -12.37 6.34 30.20
C PRO A 150 -13.65 6.33 29.37
N THR A 151 -14.70 5.66 29.84
CA THR A 151 -15.95 5.55 29.08
C THR A 151 -16.75 6.84 29.12
N LEU A 152 -16.75 7.53 30.26
CA LEU A 152 -17.37 8.84 30.38
C LEU A 152 -16.57 9.91 29.63
N VAL A 153 -15.24 9.81 29.60
CA VAL A 153 -14.38 10.69 28.77
C VAL A 153 -14.76 10.55 27.30
N VAL A 154 -14.80 9.33 26.78
CA VAL A 154 -15.13 9.05 25.38
C VAL A 154 -16.52 9.56 25.05
N ARG A 155 -17.50 9.35 25.94
CA ARG A 155 -18.86 9.86 25.75
C ARG A 155 -18.91 11.38 25.71
N LEU A 156 -18.16 12.07 26.58
CA LEU A 156 -18.06 13.52 26.56
C LEU A 156 -17.39 14.02 25.27
N LEU A 157 -16.27 13.43 24.86
CA LEU A 157 -15.55 13.81 23.64
C LEU A 157 -16.36 13.58 22.36
N ASN A 158 -17.22 12.56 22.34
CA ASN A 158 -18.11 12.24 21.22
C ASN A 158 -19.48 12.93 21.30
N SER A 159 -19.68 13.84 22.25
CA SER A 159 -20.95 14.56 22.40
C SER A 159 -21.04 15.78 21.48
N ASP A 160 -22.26 16.18 21.13
CA ASP A 160 -22.50 17.39 20.34
C ASP A 160 -22.04 18.65 21.07
N PHE A 161 -22.04 18.65 22.41
CA PHE A 161 -21.41 19.71 23.19
C PHE A 161 -19.95 19.94 22.79
N THR A 162 -19.16 18.86 22.69
CA THR A 162 -17.74 18.96 22.30
C THR A 162 -17.61 19.51 20.88
N THR A 163 -18.43 19.03 19.94
CA THR A 163 -18.43 19.55 18.56
C THR A 163 -18.74 21.05 18.53
N ARG A 164 -19.80 21.49 19.22
CA ARG A 164 -20.17 22.91 19.31
C ARG A 164 -19.08 23.75 19.98
N LEU A 165 -18.43 23.21 21.02
CA LEU A 165 -17.31 23.88 21.68
C LEU A 165 -16.15 24.05 20.70
N LYS A 166 -15.77 22.98 19.98
CA LYS A 166 -14.70 23.04 18.96
C LYS A 166 -15.02 24.03 17.86
N ASP A 167 -16.27 24.04 17.36
CA ASP A 167 -16.71 24.94 16.31
C ASP A 167 -16.72 26.39 16.78
N ARG A 168 -17.21 26.66 18.00
CA ARG A 168 -17.19 28.00 18.58
C ARG A 168 -15.77 28.48 18.81
N VAL A 169 -14.92 27.67 19.41
CA VAL A 169 -13.50 28.00 19.66
C VAL A 169 -12.77 28.28 18.34
N SER A 170 -13.01 27.46 17.32
CA SER A 170 -12.43 27.66 15.98
C SER A 170 -12.95 28.94 15.31
N SER A 171 -14.25 29.21 15.42
CA SER A 171 -14.89 30.41 14.88
C SER A 171 -14.37 31.68 15.56
N LEU A 172 -14.32 31.70 16.88
CA LEU A 172 -13.76 32.80 17.65
C LEU A 172 -12.28 33.01 17.37
N GLY A 173 -11.53 31.92 17.15
CA GLY A 173 -10.14 31.98 16.71
C GLY A 173 -9.99 32.69 15.36
N ARG A 174 -10.79 32.29 14.36
CA ARG A 174 -10.81 32.94 13.03
C ARG A 174 -11.23 34.41 13.08
N LEU A 175 -12.18 34.74 13.96
CA LEU A 175 -12.68 36.11 14.15
C LEU A 175 -11.77 36.97 15.05
N ASN A 176 -10.66 36.41 15.56
CA ASN A 176 -9.74 37.06 16.50
C ASN A 176 -10.43 37.60 17.76
N MET A 177 -11.45 36.90 18.26
CA MET A 177 -12.21 37.30 19.46
C MET A 177 -11.54 36.76 20.73
N VAL A 178 -10.32 37.26 21.00
CA VAL A 178 -9.45 36.76 22.08
C VAL A 178 -10.13 36.82 23.45
N SER A 179 -10.87 37.89 23.76
CA SER A 179 -11.55 38.05 25.05
C SER A 179 -12.62 36.98 25.30
N GLU A 180 -13.35 36.55 24.26
CA GLU A 180 -14.34 35.48 24.39
C GLU A 180 -13.68 34.11 24.53
N LEU A 181 -12.56 33.88 23.82
CA LEU A 181 -11.78 32.65 23.96
C LEU A 181 -11.20 32.50 25.37
N SER A 182 -10.60 33.55 25.93
CA SER A 182 -10.08 33.55 27.31
C SER A 182 -11.20 33.38 28.34
N HIS A 183 -12.41 33.88 28.06
CA HIS A 183 -13.57 33.63 28.92
C HIS A 183 -13.96 32.15 28.94
N ILE A 184 -14.03 31.51 27.77
CA ILE A 184 -14.32 30.07 27.64
C ILE A 184 -13.24 29.24 28.33
N GLU A 185 -11.96 29.58 28.14
CA GLU A 185 -10.82 28.93 28.80
C GLU A 185 -10.94 29.02 30.33
N SER A 186 -11.19 30.22 30.86
CA SER A 186 -11.43 30.42 32.29
C SER A 186 -12.59 29.57 32.80
N LYS A 187 -13.71 29.49 32.07
CA LYS A 187 -14.85 28.65 32.45
C LYS A 187 -14.52 27.16 32.46
N ILE A 188 -13.75 26.66 31.50
CA ILE A 188 -13.29 25.27 31.45
C ILE A 188 -12.36 24.96 32.63
N ASN A 189 -11.47 25.90 32.96
CA ASN A 189 -10.55 25.77 34.09
C ASN A 189 -11.31 25.77 35.44
N GLU A 190 -12.24 26.71 35.63
CA GLU A 190 -13.13 26.77 36.80
C GLU A 190 -13.96 25.49 36.97
N ALA A 191 -14.40 24.87 35.87
CA ALA A 191 -15.17 23.63 35.88
C ALA A 191 -14.32 22.37 36.10
N GLY A 192 -12.99 22.47 36.16
CA GLY A 192 -12.08 21.33 36.32
C GLY A 192 -11.98 20.43 35.07
N LEU A 193 -12.31 20.96 33.89
CA LEU A 193 -12.30 20.25 32.60
C LEU A 193 -11.05 20.56 31.75
N ALA A 194 -10.09 21.30 32.30
CA ALA A 194 -8.85 21.71 31.65
C ALA A 194 -8.06 20.53 31.07
N SER A 195 -8.02 19.39 31.77
CA SER A 195 -7.30 18.20 31.30
C SER A 195 -7.93 17.53 30.08
N ILE A 196 -9.16 17.89 29.73
CA ILE A 196 -9.92 17.32 28.60
C ILE A 196 -9.94 18.29 27.43
N PHE A 197 -10.28 19.57 27.68
CA PHE A 197 -10.46 20.57 26.63
C PHE A 197 -9.42 21.69 26.63
N GLY A 198 -8.64 21.83 27.70
CA GLY A 198 -7.76 22.98 27.93
C GLY A 198 -6.74 23.17 26.81
N THR A 199 -6.03 22.12 26.41
CA THR A 199 -5.00 22.20 25.36
C THR A 199 -5.55 22.74 24.04
N GLN A 200 -6.74 22.31 23.62
CA GLN A 200 -7.32 22.73 22.35
C GLN A 200 -7.76 24.21 22.38
N VAL A 201 -8.34 24.64 23.51
CA VAL A 201 -8.75 26.03 23.69
C VAL A 201 -7.53 26.93 23.78
N GLN A 202 -6.52 26.55 24.56
CA GLN A 202 -5.26 27.29 24.71
C GLN A 202 -4.51 27.45 23.37
N GLN A 203 -4.48 26.40 22.54
CA GLN A 203 -3.92 26.48 21.17
C GLN A 203 -4.70 27.47 20.29
N SER A 204 -6.02 27.54 20.46
CA SER A 204 -6.86 28.45 19.68
C SER A 204 -6.75 29.89 20.17
N VAL A 205 -6.67 30.10 21.48
CA VAL A 205 -6.40 31.41 22.12
C VAL A 205 -5.04 31.93 21.65
N SER A 206 -3.99 31.13 21.73
CA SER A 206 -2.64 31.53 21.31
C SER A 206 -2.58 31.79 19.81
N GLY A 207 -3.19 30.96 18.97
CA GLY A 207 -3.25 31.19 17.51
C GLY A 207 -4.00 32.47 17.12
N ALA A 208 -5.15 32.74 17.76
CA ALA A 208 -5.92 33.97 17.53
C ALA A 208 -5.14 35.22 17.99
N THR A 209 -4.47 35.12 19.13
CA THR A 209 -3.65 36.19 19.70
C THR A 209 -2.46 36.49 18.78
N ALA A 210 -1.76 35.46 18.31
CA ALA A 210 -0.65 35.61 17.37
C ALA A 210 -1.10 36.26 16.05
N THR A 211 -2.27 35.85 15.52
CA THR A 211 -2.86 36.44 14.31
C THR A 211 -3.22 37.91 14.50
N MET A 212 -3.77 38.27 15.65
CA MET A 212 -4.06 39.67 16.00
C MET A 212 -2.78 40.51 16.06
N ILE A 213 -1.73 40.02 16.72
CA ILE A 213 -0.43 40.68 16.82
C ILE A 213 0.18 40.86 15.42
N ALA A 214 0.12 39.84 14.57
CA ALA A 214 0.62 39.91 13.21
C ALA A 214 -0.12 40.95 12.36
N ARG A 215 -1.45 41.01 12.47
CA ARG A 215 -2.23 42.06 11.80
C ARG A 215 -1.82 43.46 12.28
N LYS A 216 -1.63 43.64 13.58
CA LYS A 216 -1.16 44.93 14.13
C LYS A 216 0.24 45.26 13.63
N TRP A 217 1.12 44.26 13.50
CA TRP A 217 2.45 44.42 12.91
C TRP A 217 2.36 44.90 11.45
N GLU A 218 1.52 44.28 10.62
CA GLU A 218 1.28 44.72 9.24
C GLU A 218 0.73 46.15 9.16
N GLU A 219 -0.18 46.52 10.06
CA GLU A 219 -0.71 47.89 10.15
C GLU A 219 0.39 48.87 10.58
N ALA A 220 1.22 48.51 11.56
CA ALA A 220 2.30 49.33 12.08
C ALA A 220 3.44 49.52 11.07
N THR A 221 3.62 48.58 10.15
CA THR A 221 4.68 48.60 9.15
C THR A 221 4.24 49.15 7.80
N ARG A 222 2.95 49.43 7.62
CA ARG A 222 2.39 49.93 6.37
C ARG A 222 3.03 51.26 5.95
N GLY A 223 3.64 51.28 4.76
CA GLY A 223 4.27 52.47 4.20
C GLY A 223 5.65 52.81 4.78
N GLN A 224 6.21 51.95 5.63
CA GLN A 224 7.57 52.08 6.16
C GLN A 224 8.53 51.11 5.47
N LYS A 225 9.83 51.44 5.45
CA LYS A 225 10.87 50.52 4.99
C LYS A 225 11.18 49.52 6.11
N ILE A 226 10.74 48.28 5.94
CA ILE A 226 10.98 47.18 6.89
C ILE A 226 12.22 46.43 6.43
N LEU A 227 13.09 46.05 7.36
CA LEU A 227 14.15 45.09 7.04
C LEU A 227 13.52 43.70 6.98
N PRO A 228 13.73 42.92 5.90
CA PRO A 228 13.12 41.60 5.77
C PRO A 228 13.49 40.62 6.91
N ALA A 229 14.69 40.77 7.49
CA ALA A 229 15.09 40.05 8.69
C ALA A 229 14.15 40.31 9.88
N GLU A 230 13.59 41.52 10.03
CA GLU A 230 12.58 41.82 11.05
C GLU A 230 11.30 41.01 10.80
N SER A 231 10.77 41.05 9.57
CA SER A 231 9.55 40.33 9.22
C SER A 231 9.69 38.82 9.39
N TYR A 232 10.83 38.24 8.96
CA TYR A 232 11.15 36.84 9.16
C TYR A 232 11.16 36.48 10.65
N LEU A 233 11.93 37.21 11.44
CA LEU A 233 12.11 36.95 12.87
C LEU A 233 10.81 37.14 13.69
N ILE A 234 9.99 38.14 13.37
CA ILE A 234 8.66 38.29 13.97
C ILE A 234 7.72 37.15 13.54
N GLY A 235 7.79 36.71 12.28
CA GLY A 235 7.08 35.53 11.82
C GLY A 235 7.45 34.29 12.62
N GLN A 236 8.73 34.06 12.87
CA GLN A 236 9.21 32.94 13.69
C GLN A 236 8.72 33.03 15.15
N LEU A 237 8.76 34.22 15.78
CA LEU A 237 8.21 34.45 17.12
C LEU A 237 6.72 34.07 17.24
N LEU A 238 5.96 34.37 16.18
CA LEU A 238 4.51 34.16 16.12
C LEU A 238 4.12 32.82 15.47
N LYS A 239 5.10 31.96 15.15
CA LYS A 239 4.91 30.67 14.46
C LYS A 239 4.18 30.81 13.12
N GLN A 240 4.49 31.86 12.37
CA GLN A 240 3.96 32.10 11.02
C GLN A 240 4.97 31.64 9.97
N SER A 241 4.66 30.53 9.30
CA SER A 241 5.52 29.89 8.29
C SER A 241 5.69 30.69 6.99
N ASP A 242 4.86 31.71 6.78
CA ASP A 242 4.75 32.39 5.49
C ASP A 242 5.77 33.53 5.33
N GLN A 243 6.39 33.97 6.44
CA GLN A 243 7.44 34.98 6.44
C GLN A 243 8.80 34.31 6.23
N LYS A 244 9.41 34.54 5.06
CA LYS A 244 10.68 33.93 4.63
C LYS A 244 11.67 35.00 4.19
N LEU A 245 12.96 34.68 4.30
CA LEU A 245 14.03 35.54 3.77
C LEU A 245 14.08 35.44 2.24
N GLY A 246 14.29 36.54 1.52
CA GLY A 246 14.53 36.57 0.09
C GLY A 246 15.94 36.09 -0.27
N LEU A 247 16.02 35.00 -1.03
CA LEU A 247 17.23 34.54 -1.70
C LEU A 247 17.01 34.59 -3.21
N ALA A 248 17.76 35.45 -3.90
CA ALA A 248 17.78 35.47 -5.35
C ALA A 248 18.89 34.57 -5.88
N ILE A 249 18.56 33.74 -6.88
CA ILE A 249 19.52 32.85 -7.53
C ILE A 249 19.80 33.42 -8.93
N ASP A 250 21.06 33.74 -9.18
CA ASP A 250 21.58 34.25 -10.44
C ASP A 250 22.38 33.14 -11.13
N ILE A 251 21.84 32.61 -12.23
CA ILE A 251 22.49 31.59 -13.06
C ILE A 251 22.63 32.17 -14.46
N PRO A 252 23.83 32.11 -15.08
CA PRO A 252 24.06 32.76 -16.36
C PRO A 252 23.20 32.14 -17.47
N ALA A 253 22.73 32.97 -18.40
CA ALA A 253 21.74 32.55 -19.42
C ALA A 253 22.23 31.48 -20.41
N ASN A 254 23.55 31.27 -20.49
CA ASN A 254 24.21 30.25 -21.30
C ASN A 254 24.48 28.94 -20.52
N ALA A 255 24.05 28.83 -19.27
CA ALA A 255 24.14 27.61 -18.49
C ALA A 255 23.29 26.47 -19.07
N ASP A 256 23.68 25.24 -18.77
CA ASP A 256 22.88 24.05 -19.10
C ASP A 256 21.48 24.16 -18.43
N PRO A 257 20.37 24.11 -19.20
CA PRO A 257 19.02 24.26 -18.65
C PRO A 257 18.64 23.16 -17.65
N GLN A 258 19.09 21.94 -17.87
CA GLN A 258 18.78 20.79 -17.02
C GLN A 258 19.56 20.88 -15.70
N LEU A 259 20.82 21.29 -15.77
CA LEU A 259 21.64 21.55 -14.59
C LEU A 259 21.09 22.71 -13.76
N THR A 260 20.69 23.80 -14.43
CA THR A 260 20.02 24.96 -13.82
C THR A 260 18.75 24.54 -13.08
N GLN A 261 17.93 23.67 -13.70
CA GLN A 261 16.72 23.15 -13.10
C GLN A 261 17.03 22.26 -11.87
N ASN A 262 18.05 21.41 -11.96
CA ASN A 262 18.47 20.54 -10.85
C ASN A 262 18.96 21.37 -9.66
N ILE A 263 19.80 22.38 -9.90
CA ILE A 263 20.28 23.31 -8.88
C ILE A 263 19.09 24.03 -8.22
N SER A 264 18.18 24.59 -9.03
CA SER A 264 17.02 25.34 -8.52
C SER A 264 16.11 24.46 -7.65
N ARG A 265 15.79 23.23 -8.10
CA ARG A 265 14.99 22.27 -7.34
C ARG A 265 15.68 21.81 -6.07
N SER A 266 16.99 21.60 -6.13
CA SER A 266 17.78 21.19 -4.98
C SER A 266 17.77 22.29 -3.92
N LEU A 267 17.95 23.54 -4.32
CA LEU A 267 17.88 24.70 -3.42
C LEU A 267 16.48 24.88 -2.84
N GLU A 268 15.43 24.78 -3.65
CA GLU A 268 14.04 24.89 -3.21
C GLU A 268 13.69 23.81 -2.18
N ARG A 269 14.12 22.57 -2.43
CA ARG A 269 13.86 21.46 -1.52
C ARG A 269 14.53 21.66 -0.15
N ARG A 270 15.75 22.19 -0.11
CA ARG A 270 16.52 22.32 1.13
C ARG A 270 16.22 23.62 1.88
N TRP A 271 16.04 24.70 1.14
CA TRP A 271 16.00 26.06 1.69
C TRP A 271 14.64 26.72 1.51
N GLY A 272 13.69 26.10 0.80
CA GLY A 272 12.39 26.69 0.52
C GLY A 272 11.51 26.89 1.76
N GLU A 273 11.81 26.26 2.89
CA GLU A 273 11.14 26.52 4.17
C GLU A 273 11.54 27.88 4.77
N ASP A 274 12.83 28.20 4.72
CA ASP A 274 13.40 29.42 5.31
C ASP A 274 13.50 30.60 4.34
N PHE A 275 13.72 30.29 3.06
CA PHE A 275 13.93 31.27 2.01
C PHE A 275 12.80 31.25 0.98
N ARG A 276 12.35 32.45 0.61
CA ARG A 276 11.62 32.70 -0.61
C ARG A 276 12.62 32.83 -1.75
N LEU A 277 12.73 31.77 -2.55
CA LEU A 277 13.55 31.78 -3.75
C LEU A 277 12.93 32.69 -4.81
N THR A 278 13.71 33.61 -5.33
CA THR A 278 13.30 34.56 -6.39
C THR A 278 14.30 34.54 -7.54
N SER A 279 13.86 34.83 -8.75
CA SER A 279 14.78 35.13 -9.85
C SER A 279 15.22 36.59 -9.77
N VAL A 280 16.45 36.88 -10.21
CA VAL A 280 17.05 38.22 -10.19
C VAL A 280 16.22 39.25 -10.96
N ASP A 281 15.48 38.81 -11.98
CA ASP A 281 14.66 39.67 -12.85
C ASP A 281 13.25 39.96 -12.32
N ALA A 282 12.87 39.41 -11.16
CA ALA A 282 11.55 39.61 -10.59
C ALA A 282 11.35 41.07 -10.14
N ARG A 283 10.55 41.84 -10.90
CA ARG A 283 10.22 43.24 -10.56
C ARG A 283 9.62 43.34 -9.16
N GLY A 284 10.30 44.10 -8.28
CA GLY A 284 9.75 44.52 -6.98
C GLY A 284 10.21 43.74 -5.75
N ALA A 285 11.01 42.68 -5.89
CA ALA A 285 11.63 41.99 -4.77
C ALA A 285 13.11 42.40 -4.67
N SER A 286 13.49 43.10 -3.60
CA SER A 286 14.90 43.32 -3.24
C SER A 286 15.32 42.20 -2.28
N PRO A 287 16.00 41.14 -2.75
CA PRO A 287 16.37 40.00 -1.93
C PRO A 287 17.42 40.41 -0.88
N GLU A 288 17.45 39.71 0.25
CA GLU A 288 18.49 39.95 1.26
C GLU A 288 19.81 39.27 0.90
N PHE A 289 19.73 38.20 0.13
CA PHE A 289 20.88 37.47 -0.39
C PHE A 289 20.75 37.24 -1.89
N LEU A 290 21.86 37.43 -2.59
CA LEU A 290 22.05 37.11 -3.99
C LEU A 290 23.10 36.00 -4.07
N LEU A 291 22.67 34.83 -4.54
CA LEU A 291 23.53 33.70 -4.81
C LEU A 291 23.81 33.65 -6.31
N LYS A 292 25.05 33.93 -6.72
CA LYS A 292 25.49 33.77 -8.10
C LYS A 292 26.18 32.44 -8.27
N ILE A 293 25.75 31.65 -9.23
CA ILE A 293 26.31 30.35 -9.57
C ILE A 293 26.74 30.40 -11.04
N ASP A 294 28.03 30.60 -11.28
CA ASP A 294 28.59 30.65 -12.64
C ASP A 294 28.84 29.22 -13.13
N VAL A 295 27.78 28.54 -13.54
CA VAL A 295 27.85 27.14 -13.98
C VAL A 295 27.83 27.03 -15.50
N GLY A 296 28.83 26.32 -16.04
CA GLY A 296 28.90 25.97 -17.46
C GLY A 296 28.22 24.64 -17.79
N SER A 297 28.41 24.16 -19.02
CA SER A 297 28.02 22.81 -19.43
C SER A 297 28.92 21.74 -18.79
N ILE A 298 28.35 20.58 -18.44
CA ILE A 298 29.12 19.42 -17.98
C ILE A 298 30.09 19.00 -19.09
N ARG A 299 31.39 18.98 -18.78
CA ARG A 299 32.42 18.50 -19.71
C ARG A 299 32.48 16.99 -19.62
N SER A 300 32.20 16.33 -20.73
CA SER A 300 32.34 14.87 -20.86
C SER A 300 33.46 14.57 -21.85
N SER A 301 34.41 13.76 -21.42
CA SER A 301 35.47 13.22 -22.28
C SER A 301 35.58 11.72 -22.05
N HIS A 302 35.97 10.95 -23.06
CA HIS A 302 36.17 9.52 -22.89
C HIS A 302 37.48 9.04 -23.50
N THR A 303 37.99 7.97 -22.92
CA THR A 303 39.11 7.20 -23.48
C THR A 303 38.65 5.78 -23.75
N THR A 304 38.97 5.26 -24.93
CA THR A 304 38.62 3.91 -25.35
C THR A 304 39.85 3.02 -25.34
N LYS A 305 39.72 1.81 -24.77
CA LYS A 305 40.72 0.75 -24.90
C LYS A 305 40.08 -0.44 -25.57
N GLU A 306 40.69 -0.95 -26.64
CA GLU A 306 40.13 -2.03 -27.43
C GLU A 306 40.93 -3.32 -27.23
N LYS A 307 40.21 -4.44 -27.21
CA LYS A 307 40.78 -5.78 -27.16
C LYS A 307 39.95 -6.72 -28.05
N THR A 308 40.61 -7.36 -29.01
CA THR A 308 40.00 -8.44 -29.79
C THR A 308 39.93 -9.72 -28.95
N ASN A 309 38.76 -10.36 -28.93
CA ASN A 309 38.52 -11.62 -28.25
C ASN A 309 37.92 -12.63 -29.24
N GLU A 310 38.20 -13.90 -29.02
CA GLU A 310 37.66 -15.03 -29.80
C GLU A 310 36.49 -15.66 -29.04
N SER A 311 35.41 -16.00 -29.74
CA SER A 311 34.26 -16.77 -29.20
C SER A 311 33.74 -17.79 -30.21
N ILE A 312 32.75 -18.60 -29.80
CA ILE A 312 32.24 -19.74 -30.57
C ILE A 312 30.71 -19.76 -30.52
N ILE A 313 30.07 -19.71 -31.69
CA ILE A 313 28.62 -19.87 -31.80
C ILE A 313 28.28 -21.36 -31.63
N PRO A 314 27.40 -21.74 -30.68
CA PRO A 314 26.94 -23.12 -30.57
C PRO A 314 26.15 -23.51 -31.83
N GLY A 315 26.49 -24.65 -32.43
CA GLY A 315 25.80 -25.17 -33.61
C GLY A 315 24.34 -25.54 -33.31
N ALA A 316 23.46 -25.39 -34.29
CA ALA A 316 22.05 -25.76 -34.14
C ALA A 316 21.90 -27.29 -34.07
N ILE A 317 20.96 -27.76 -33.24
CA ILE A 317 20.52 -29.15 -33.23
C ILE A 317 19.39 -29.28 -34.25
N ILE A 318 19.62 -30.01 -35.34
CA ILE A 318 18.60 -30.28 -36.36
C ILE A 318 18.13 -31.72 -36.17
N GLU A 319 16.83 -31.90 -35.93
CA GLU A 319 16.18 -33.20 -35.82
C GLU A 319 15.53 -33.56 -37.17
N GLU A 320 16.07 -34.56 -37.85
CA GLU A 320 15.51 -35.06 -39.11
C GLU A 320 14.76 -36.38 -38.91
N PRO A 321 13.66 -36.63 -39.66
CA PRO A 321 12.89 -37.86 -39.53
C PRO A 321 13.70 -39.07 -40.00
N ASN A 322 13.71 -40.14 -39.19
CA ASN A 322 14.45 -41.35 -39.51
C ASN A 322 13.76 -42.12 -40.66
N PRO A 323 14.42 -42.28 -41.84
CA PRO A 323 13.81 -42.92 -42.99
C PRO A 323 13.47 -44.40 -42.76
N ASP A 324 14.18 -45.09 -41.86
CA ASP A 324 13.93 -46.50 -41.56
C ASP A 324 12.72 -46.68 -40.64
N PHE A 325 12.48 -45.74 -39.72
CA PHE A 325 11.26 -45.68 -38.92
C PHE A 325 10.02 -45.48 -39.82
N LEU A 326 10.08 -44.52 -40.75
CA LEU A 326 8.97 -44.24 -41.67
C LEU A 326 8.60 -45.46 -42.54
N LYS A 327 9.59 -46.22 -43.03
CA LYS A 327 9.34 -47.46 -43.79
C LYS A 327 8.68 -48.54 -42.95
N LEU A 328 9.00 -48.64 -41.67
CA LEU A 328 8.38 -49.61 -40.77
C LEU A 328 6.93 -49.23 -40.45
N VAL A 329 6.64 -47.94 -40.29
CA VAL A 329 5.26 -47.43 -40.10
C VAL A 329 4.40 -47.79 -41.32
N GLU A 330 4.89 -47.54 -42.53
CA GLU A 330 4.15 -47.87 -43.76
C GLU A 330 3.85 -49.38 -43.86
N LYS A 331 4.81 -50.24 -43.49
CA LYS A 331 4.62 -51.69 -43.44
C LYS A 331 3.58 -52.10 -42.38
N TYR A 332 3.61 -51.47 -41.21
CA TYR A 332 2.64 -51.72 -40.15
C TYR A 332 1.23 -51.37 -40.60
N GLU A 333 1.01 -50.16 -41.13
CA GLU A 333 -0.30 -49.71 -41.58
C GLU A 333 -0.89 -50.63 -42.65
N LYS A 334 -0.06 -51.07 -43.59
CA LYS A 334 -0.49 -52.02 -44.63
C LYS A 334 -0.89 -53.37 -44.03
N ALA A 335 -0.12 -53.91 -43.09
CA ALA A 335 -0.43 -55.17 -42.43
C ALA A 335 -1.69 -55.07 -41.54
N ALA A 336 -1.91 -53.92 -40.89
CA ALA A 336 -3.08 -53.67 -40.06
C ALA A 336 -4.36 -53.62 -40.92
N LYS A 337 -4.35 -52.90 -42.04
CA LYS A 337 -5.48 -52.84 -42.98
C LYS A 337 -5.86 -54.20 -43.56
N ILE A 338 -4.86 -55.03 -43.89
CA ILE A 338 -5.12 -56.39 -44.37
C ILE A 338 -5.84 -57.21 -43.29
N TYR A 339 -5.36 -57.12 -42.04
CA TYR A 339 -5.96 -57.84 -40.92
C TYR A 339 -7.40 -57.39 -40.64
N GLU A 340 -7.66 -56.07 -40.67
CA GLU A 340 -9.01 -55.51 -40.48
C GLU A 340 -9.99 -56.05 -41.54
N ALA A 341 -9.60 -56.06 -42.81
CA ALA A 341 -10.42 -56.62 -43.89
C ALA A 341 -10.69 -58.13 -43.74
N GLU A 342 -9.70 -58.90 -43.26
CA GLU A 342 -9.90 -60.32 -42.94
C GLU A 342 -10.86 -60.53 -41.76
N LEU A 343 -10.85 -59.61 -40.78
CA LEU A 343 -11.71 -59.65 -39.60
C LEU A 343 -13.16 -59.33 -39.96
N ASP A 344 -13.41 -58.32 -40.80
CA ASP A 344 -14.73 -58.02 -41.34
C ASP A 344 -15.33 -59.22 -42.09
N THR A 345 -14.48 -59.89 -42.88
CA THR A 345 -14.88 -61.10 -43.62
C THR A 345 -15.21 -62.25 -42.67
N TYR A 346 -14.47 -62.40 -41.57
CA TYR A 346 -14.74 -63.38 -40.53
C TYR A 346 -16.08 -63.09 -39.83
N ASP A 347 -16.32 -61.85 -39.41
CA ASP A 347 -17.53 -61.45 -38.70
C ASP A 347 -18.79 -61.66 -39.55
N ALA A 348 -18.73 -61.35 -40.86
CA ALA A 348 -19.82 -61.63 -41.78
C ALA A 348 -20.12 -63.14 -41.89
N ARG A 349 -19.09 -63.99 -41.95
CA ARG A 349 -19.26 -65.45 -41.96
C ARG A 349 -19.79 -65.98 -40.64
N TYR A 350 -19.41 -65.37 -39.53
CA TYR A 350 -19.86 -65.75 -38.19
C TYR A 350 -21.33 -65.40 -37.96
N GLN A 351 -21.79 -64.23 -38.43
CA GLN A 351 -23.20 -63.86 -38.38
C GLN A 351 -24.07 -64.83 -39.18
N TYR A 352 -23.65 -65.18 -40.40
CA TYR A 352 -24.35 -66.20 -41.19
C TYR A 352 -24.42 -67.56 -40.46
N TYR A 353 -23.35 -67.94 -39.77
CA TYR A 353 -23.35 -69.15 -38.94
C TYR A 353 -24.40 -69.08 -37.82
N ILE A 354 -24.51 -67.96 -37.10
CA ILE A 354 -25.54 -67.77 -36.06
C ILE A 354 -26.96 -67.81 -36.65
N GLU A 355 -27.21 -67.09 -37.74
CA GLU A 355 -28.52 -67.06 -38.41
C GLU A 355 -28.92 -68.46 -38.89
N SER A 356 -27.96 -69.24 -39.39
CA SER A 356 -28.22 -70.60 -39.85
C SER A 356 -28.58 -71.58 -38.72
N LEU A 357 -28.40 -71.21 -37.45
CA LEU A 357 -28.74 -72.03 -36.29
C LEU A 357 -30.14 -71.73 -35.73
N ASP A 358 -30.93 -70.83 -36.35
CA ASP A 358 -32.31 -70.55 -35.89
C ASP A 358 -33.20 -71.80 -36.04
N ASP A 359 -33.64 -72.34 -34.90
CA ASP A 359 -34.50 -73.51 -34.79
C ASP A 359 -35.97 -73.14 -34.52
N SER A 360 -36.35 -71.86 -34.71
CA SER A 360 -37.69 -71.34 -34.46
C SER A 360 -38.79 -72.14 -35.16
N ASP A 361 -38.66 -72.39 -36.46
CA ASP A 361 -39.61 -73.19 -37.24
C ASP A 361 -39.72 -74.63 -36.72
N TYR A 362 -38.58 -75.21 -36.30
CA TYR A 362 -38.55 -76.55 -35.72
C TYR A 362 -39.28 -76.58 -34.37
N ARG A 363 -39.02 -75.61 -33.48
CA ARG A 363 -39.69 -75.51 -32.17
C ARG A 363 -41.18 -75.28 -32.32
N GLN A 364 -41.59 -74.37 -33.21
CA GLN A 364 -43.00 -74.09 -33.42
C GLN A 364 -43.76 -75.33 -33.92
N ALA A 365 -43.18 -76.08 -34.87
CA ALA A 365 -43.78 -77.31 -35.36
C ALA A 365 -43.94 -78.37 -34.24
N GLN A 366 -42.98 -78.47 -33.31
CA GLN A 366 -43.06 -79.37 -32.15
C GLN A 366 -44.07 -78.89 -31.09
N ASP A 367 -44.20 -77.58 -30.88
CA ASP A 367 -45.19 -77.03 -29.94
C ASP A 367 -46.63 -77.17 -30.47
N ASP A 368 -46.84 -76.94 -31.76
CA ASP A 368 -48.16 -77.10 -32.39
C ASP A 368 -48.60 -78.58 -32.42
N LEU A 369 -47.67 -79.51 -32.63
CA LEU A 369 -47.88 -80.94 -32.42
C LEU A 369 -48.40 -81.22 -31.01
N LYS A 370 -47.70 -80.71 -29.99
CA LYS A 370 -48.06 -80.93 -28.59
C LYS A 370 -49.44 -80.37 -28.26
N ARG A 371 -49.77 -79.17 -28.72
CA ARG A 371 -51.11 -78.58 -28.50
C ARG A 371 -52.21 -79.36 -29.18
N ALA A 372 -52.00 -79.83 -30.41
CA ALA A 372 -52.98 -80.64 -31.11
C ALA A 372 -53.27 -81.96 -30.36
N GLN A 373 -52.23 -82.55 -29.74
CA GLN A 373 -52.37 -83.72 -28.87
C GLN A 373 -53.24 -83.41 -27.63
N GLU A 374 -52.94 -82.31 -26.94
CA GLU A 374 -53.67 -81.89 -25.73
C GLU A 374 -55.16 -81.60 -26.02
N ILE A 375 -55.48 -81.00 -27.18
CA ILE A 375 -56.87 -80.74 -27.60
C ILE A 375 -57.63 -82.06 -27.84
N LEU A 376 -56.99 -83.04 -28.47
CA LEU A 376 -57.59 -84.35 -28.72
C LEU A 376 -57.88 -85.06 -27.39
N ASP A 377 -56.92 -85.06 -26.46
CA ASP A 377 -57.07 -85.71 -25.15
C ASP A 377 -58.19 -85.07 -24.30
N ALA A 378 -58.39 -83.76 -24.40
CA ALA A 378 -59.43 -83.04 -23.66
C ALA A 378 -60.84 -83.22 -24.22
N THR A 379 -60.98 -83.70 -25.45
CA THR A 379 -62.28 -83.87 -26.11
C THR A 379 -62.76 -85.31 -25.91
N PRO A 380 -63.81 -85.56 -25.09
CA PRO A 380 -64.22 -86.93 -24.81
C PRO A 380 -64.79 -87.62 -26.06
N PRO A 381 -64.44 -88.89 -26.31
CA PRO A 381 -65.00 -89.65 -27.42
C PRO A 381 -66.52 -89.88 -27.22
N PRO A 382 -67.33 -89.94 -28.30
CA PRO A 382 -68.78 -90.05 -28.19
C PRO A 382 -69.19 -91.30 -27.40
N ALA A 383 -69.98 -91.11 -26.34
CA ALA A 383 -70.41 -92.18 -25.43
C ALA A 383 -71.57 -93.05 -25.98
N GLY A 384 -72.00 -92.81 -27.21
CA GLY A 384 -73.03 -93.56 -27.91
C GLY A 384 -72.77 -93.60 -29.42
N PRO A 385 -73.59 -94.31 -30.20
CA PRO A 385 -73.35 -94.55 -31.62
C PRO A 385 -73.51 -93.32 -32.52
N GLU A 386 -73.93 -92.16 -31.98
CA GLU A 386 -73.95 -90.92 -32.73
C GLU A 386 -72.57 -90.24 -32.68
N PRO A 387 -71.97 -89.88 -33.83
CA PRO A 387 -70.64 -89.30 -33.89
C PRO A 387 -70.60 -87.90 -33.27
N SER A 388 -69.46 -87.55 -32.65
CA SER A 388 -69.17 -86.21 -32.11
C SER A 388 -68.27 -85.45 -33.09
N PRO A 389 -68.78 -84.41 -33.79
CA PRO A 389 -67.99 -83.63 -34.76
C PRO A 389 -66.74 -82.98 -34.17
N ALA A 390 -66.78 -82.68 -32.87
CA ALA A 390 -65.66 -82.04 -32.17
C ALA A 390 -64.44 -82.97 -32.03
N TYR A 391 -64.66 -84.27 -31.85
CA TYR A 391 -63.57 -85.24 -31.69
C TYR A 391 -62.85 -85.50 -33.03
N GLU A 392 -63.60 -85.63 -34.12
CA GLU A 392 -63.03 -85.85 -35.47
C GLU A 392 -62.18 -84.66 -35.93
N GLN A 393 -62.60 -83.43 -35.63
CA GLN A 393 -61.82 -82.23 -35.93
C GLN A 393 -60.51 -82.19 -35.13
N ALA A 394 -60.55 -82.53 -33.85
CA ALA A 394 -59.33 -82.60 -33.02
C ALA A 394 -58.34 -83.65 -33.57
N GLN A 395 -58.84 -84.79 -34.05
CA GLN A 395 -58.00 -85.84 -34.62
C GLN A 395 -57.35 -85.40 -35.95
N ALA A 396 -58.10 -84.71 -36.81
CA ALA A 396 -57.56 -84.16 -38.05
C ALA A 396 -56.48 -83.08 -37.79
N HIS A 397 -56.68 -82.25 -36.77
CA HIS A 397 -55.68 -81.27 -36.34
C HIS A 397 -54.37 -81.92 -35.91
N LEU A 398 -54.44 -83.03 -35.16
CA LEU A 398 -53.25 -83.76 -34.74
C LEU A 398 -52.46 -84.32 -35.93
N GLN A 399 -53.13 -84.93 -36.91
CA GLN A 399 -52.45 -85.49 -38.09
C GLN A 399 -51.71 -84.43 -38.91
N ILE A 400 -52.28 -83.21 -39.03
CA ILE A 400 -51.62 -82.10 -39.73
C ILE A 400 -50.37 -81.64 -38.95
N ALA A 401 -50.48 -81.55 -37.63
CA ALA A 401 -49.37 -81.14 -36.79
C ALA A 401 -48.23 -82.18 -36.79
N GLU A 402 -48.56 -83.47 -36.77
CA GLU A 402 -47.61 -84.59 -36.94
C GLU A 402 -46.85 -84.53 -38.27
N ALA A 403 -47.57 -84.28 -39.36
CA ALA A 403 -46.93 -84.15 -40.67
C ALA A 403 -45.97 -82.95 -40.72
N THR A 404 -46.34 -81.83 -40.09
CA THR A 404 -45.53 -80.61 -40.09
C THR A 404 -44.26 -80.79 -39.25
N ALA A 405 -44.38 -81.32 -38.03
CA ALA A 405 -43.24 -81.56 -37.13
C ALA A 405 -42.18 -82.50 -37.73
N ASN A 406 -42.60 -83.52 -38.49
CA ASN A 406 -41.68 -84.44 -39.15
C ASN A 406 -41.01 -83.86 -40.41
N SER A 407 -41.56 -82.79 -40.99
CA SER A 407 -41.03 -82.17 -42.21
C SER A 407 -39.93 -81.12 -41.94
N VAL A 408 -39.84 -80.63 -40.70
CA VAL A 408 -38.84 -79.63 -40.28
C VAL A 408 -37.74 -80.34 -39.47
N SER A 409 -36.47 -80.10 -39.80
CA SER A 409 -35.30 -80.70 -39.11
C SER A 409 -34.42 -79.61 -38.49
N MET A 410 -33.70 -79.96 -37.43
CA MET A 410 -32.84 -79.03 -36.71
C MET A 410 -31.63 -78.63 -37.56
N PRO A 411 -31.27 -77.33 -37.65
CA PRO A 411 -30.14 -76.89 -38.46
C PRO A 411 -28.78 -77.35 -37.91
N MET A 412 -27.81 -77.62 -38.81
CA MET A 412 -26.40 -77.89 -38.49
C MET A 412 -25.47 -77.07 -39.40
N ALA A 413 -24.59 -76.23 -38.83
CA ALA A 413 -23.57 -75.45 -39.54
C ALA A 413 -22.17 -75.60 -38.90
N ILE A 414 -21.09 -75.23 -39.63
CA ILE A 414 -19.68 -75.30 -39.15
C ILE A 414 -19.17 -73.88 -38.85
N GLU A 415 -18.54 -73.68 -37.69
CA GLU A 415 -18.01 -72.38 -37.25
C GLU A 415 -16.74 -71.94 -38.05
N PRO A 416 -16.64 -70.67 -38.50
CA PRO A 416 -15.46 -70.15 -39.19
C PRO A 416 -14.25 -69.92 -38.25
N GLN A 417 -13.02 -69.91 -38.78
CA GLN A 417 -11.77 -69.63 -38.03
C GLN A 417 -11.34 -68.16 -38.10
N LYS A 418 -10.84 -67.62 -36.98
CA LYS A 418 -10.39 -66.22 -36.86
C LYS A 418 -8.98 -65.99 -37.48
N PRO A 419 -8.74 -64.87 -38.19
CA PRO A 419 -7.44 -64.56 -38.80
C PRO A 419 -6.33 -64.21 -37.77
N TYR A 420 -5.06 -64.26 -38.20
CA TYR A 420 -3.87 -64.03 -37.37
C TYR A 420 -3.25 -62.62 -37.54
N PRO A 421 -2.93 -61.88 -36.46
CA PRO A 421 -2.54 -60.46 -36.54
C PRO A 421 -1.04 -60.22 -36.79
N HIS A 422 -0.60 -60.27 -38.05
CA HIS A 422 0.82 -60.08 -38.41
C HIS A 422 1.40 -58.68 -38.12
N HIS A 423 0.55 -57.64 -38.03
CA HIS A 423 0.97 -56.27 -37.79
C HIS A 423 1.61 -56.06 -36.40
N LEU A 424 1.25 -56.87 -35.40
CA LEU A 424 1.78 -56.75 -34.03
C LEU A 424 3.29 -56.98 -33.97
N LYS A 425 3.82 -57.88 -34.79
CA LYS A 425 5.27 -58.14 -34.84
C LYS A 425 6.06 -56.95 -35.40
N ILE A 426 5.47 -56.21 -36.35
CA ILE A 426 6.08 -55.00 -36.93
C ILE A 426 6.06 -53.85 -35.92
N LEU A 427 5.06 -53.81 -35.03
CA LEU A 427 4.96 -52.83 -33.96
C LEU A 427 6.11 -53.00 -32.94
N GLU A 428 6.51 -54.23 -32.64
CA GLU A 428 7.68 -54.51 -31.79
C GLU A 428 8.97 -53.95 -32.40
N ASP A 429 9.16 -54.10 -33.71
CA ASP A 429 10.31 -53.54 -34.43
C ASP A 429 10.30 -51.99 -34.43
N LEU A 430 9.12 -51.36 -34.48
CA LEU A 430 8.98 -49.89 -34.39
C LEU A 430 9.44 -49.31 -33.06
N TYR A 431 9.26 -50.04 -31.95
CA TYR A 431 9.73 -49.58 -30.63
C TYR A 431 11.26 -49.54 -30.50
N LEU A 432 11.99 -50.26 -31.37
CA LEU A 432 13.44 -50.36 -31.31
C LEU A 432 14.17 -49.35 -32.21
N VAL A 433 13.44 -48.63 -33.07
CA VAL A 433 14.01 -47.67 -34.01
C VAL A 433 13.58 -46.25 -33.62
N PRO A 434 14.52 -45.32 -33.35
CA PRO A 434 14.16 -43.95 -33.00
C PRO A 434 13.50 -43.23 -34.18
N SER A 435 12.49 -42.41 -33.90
CA SER A 435 11.72 -41.68 -34.91
C SER A 435 12.48 -40.51 -35.56
N THR A 436 13.51 -39.98 -34.88
CA THR A 436 14.34 -38.87 -35.36
C THR A 436 15.84 -39.19 -35.23
N LEU A 437 16.64 -38.61 -36.12
CA LEU A 437 18.10 -38.58 -36.05
C LEU A 437 18.54 -37.18 -35.61
N VAL A 438 19.50 -37.12 -34.69
CA VAL A 438 20.08 -35.85 -34.21
C VAL A 438 21.34 -35.56 -35.00
N ILE A 439 21.35 -34.46 -35.75
CA ILE A 439 22.53 -33.96 -36.47
C ILE A 439 22.94 -32.63 -35.82
N SER A 440 24.15 -32.56 -35.25
CA SER A 440 24.70 -31.31 -34.71
C SER A 440 25.49 -30.60 -35.80
N GLU A 441 25.17 -29.34 -36.09
CA GLU A 441 26.06 -28.48 -36.88
C GLU A 441 27.38 -28.23 -36.13
N GLU A 442 28.47 -28.06 -36.88
CA GLU A 442 29.78 -27.74 -36.31
C GLU A 442 29.78 -26.35 -35.68
N LYS A 443 30.43 -26.23 -34.52
CA LYS A 443 30.65 -24.96 -33.82
C LYS A 443 31.42 -23.99 -34.72
N THR A 444 30.93 -22.76 -34.87
CA THR A 444 31.57 -21.75 -35.74
C THR A 444 32.34 -20.74 -34.89
N PRO A 445 33.68 -20.67 -34.99
CA PRO A 445 34.48 -19.66 -34.29
C PRO A 445 34.34 -18.29 -34.96
N TYR A 446 34.34 -17.23 -34.15
CA TYR A 446 34.33 -15.85 -34.62
C TYR A 446 35.10 -14.93 -33.65
N GLU A 447 35.48 -13.74 -34.13
CA GLU A 447 36.14 -12.71 -33.33
C GLU A 447 35.19 -11.54 -33.07
N TYR A 448 35.22 -10.99 -31.86
CA TYR A 448 34.54 -9.76 -31.50
C TYR A 448 35.50 -8.78 -30.82
N THR A 449 35.19 -7.49 -30.88
CA THR A 449 36.01 -6.43 -30.27
C THR A 449 35.36 -5.96 -28.98
N SER A 450 36.05 -6.13 -27.85
CA SER A 450 35.62 -5.56 -26.56
C SER A 450 36.28 -4.20 -26.36
N GLN A 451 35.46 -3.17 -26.15
CA GLN A 451 35.88 -1.81 -25.87
C GLN A 451 35.62 -1.48 -24.39
N GLU A 452 36.65 -1.12 -23.63
CA GLU A 452 36.50 -0.46 -22.32
C GLU A 452 36.39 1.04 -22.56
N LEU A 453 35.24 1.62 -22.24
CA LEU A 453 34.95 3.05 -22.34
C LEU A 453 35.07 3.67 -20.95
N VAL A 454 36.08 4.50 -20.74
CA VAL A 454 36.24 5.27 -19.49
C VAL A 454 35.84 6.71 -19.77
N TYR A 455 34.67 7.11 -19.28
CA TYR A 455 34.18 8.48 -19.35
C TYR A 455 34.56 9.26 -18.09
N LYS A 456 34.98 10.50 -18.30
CA LYS A 456 35.30 11.49 -17.28
C LYS A 456 34.33 12.64 -17.42
N PHE A 457 33.48 12.81 -16.42
CA PHE A 457 32.54 13.93 -16.26
C PHE A 457 33.15 14.95 -15.31
N GLU A 458 33.28 16.20 -15.76
CA GLU A 458 33.85 17.29 -14.98
C GLU A 458 32.97 18.53 -15.09
N THR A 459 32.75 19.18 -13.96
CA THR A 459 32.15 20.50 -13.94
C THR A 459 32.70 21.31 -12.77
N GLU A 460 32.79 22.61 -12.98
CA GLU A 460 33.26 23.58 -12.02
C GLU A 460 32.32 24.78 -12.08
N ALA A 461 31.83 25.24 -10.92
CA ALA A 461 31.10 26.49 -10.81
C ALA A 461 31.65 27.33 -9.66
N PRO A 462 32.16 28.53 -9.95
CA PRO A 462 32.30 29.58 -8.95
C PRO A 462 30.92 29.96 -8.38
N ILE A 463 30.81 29.95 -7.05
CA ILE A 463 29.62 30.34 -6.32
C ILE A 463 29.95 31.55 -5.47
N SER A 464 29.12 32.59 -5.51
CA SER A 464 29.26 33.75 -4.65
C SER A 464 27.96 34.13 -3.95
N LEU A 465 28.07 34.45 -2.67
CA LEU A 465 26.97 34.94 -1.84
C LEU A 465 27.20 36.42 -1.53
N GLN A 466 26.24 37.25 -1.90
CA GLN A 466 26.27 38.70 -1.69
C GLN A 466 25.02 39.14 -0.94
N SER A 467 25.14 40.09 -0.01
CA SER A 467 23.95 40.75 0.58
C SER A 467 23.81 42.19 0.07
N PRO A 468 22.73 42.53 -0.64
CA PRO A 468 22.44 43.92 -1.01
C PRO A 468 22.18 44.85 0.19
N VAL A 469 21.85 44.27 1.35
CA VAL A 469 21.55 45.01 2.59
C VAL A 469 22.80 45.23 3.44
N LEU A 470 23.76 44.30 3.39
CA LEU A 470 25.01 44.33 4.16
C LEU A 470 26.21 44.12 3.24
N GLU A 471 26.85 45.22 2.82
CA GLU A 471 28.00 45.21 1.88
C GLU A 471 29.19 44.36 2.36
N GLN A 472 29.29 44.11 3.66
CA GLN A 472 30.32 43.29 4.31
C GLN A 472 30.21 41.80 3.93
N ILE A 473 29.05 41.34 3.47
CA ILE A 473 28.83 39.95 3.05
C ILE A 473 29.09 39.85 1.55
N GLN A 474 30.34 39.52 1.22
CA GLN A 474 30.77 39.16 -0.13
C GLN A 474 31.69 37.93 -0.02
N LEU A 475 31.09 36.76 -0.17
CA LEU A 475 31.77 35.49 0.01
C LEU A 475 31.82 34.75 -1.31
N GLN A 476 32.92 34.05 -1.55
CA GLN A 476 33.16 33.28 -2.75
C GLN A 476 33.64 31.89 -2.37
N SER A 477 33.18 30.91 -3.14
CA SER A 477 33.64 29.53 -3.10
C SER A 477 33.61 28.94 -4.50
N VAL A 478 34.18 27.76 -4.68
CA VAL A 478 34.18 27.04 -5.95
C VAL A 478 33.72 25.62 -5.69
N VAL A 479 32.74 25.17 -6.46
CA VAL A 479 32.28 23.79 -6.43
C VAL A 479 32.84 23.06 -7.64
N THR A 480 33.65 22.05 -7.39
CA THR A 480 34.22 21.16 -8.41
C THR A 480 33.70 19.74 -8.19
N LEU A 481 33.16 19.11 -9.24
CA LEU A 481 32.80 17.70 -9.22
C LEU A 481 33.46 16.99 -10.41
N ASN A 482 34.20 15.93 -10.12
CA ASN A 482 34.83 15.08 -11.12
C ASN A 482 34.43 13.63 -10.84
N GLN A 483 33.89 12.95 -11.85
CA GLN A 483 33.53 11.54 -11.77
C GLN A 483 34.07 10.76 -12.96
N ASN A 484 34.60 9.58 -12.68
CA ASN A 484 34.99 8.63 -13.71
C ASN A 484 34.02 7.45 -13.69
N ARG A 485 33.43 7.14 -14.85
CA ARG A 485 32.61 5.95 -15.05
C ARG A 485 33.21 5.06 -16.12
N LYS A 486 33.00 3.76 -15.95
CA LYS A 486 33.54 2.74 -16.84
C LYS A 486 32.40 1.88 -17.35
N TRP A 487 32.40 1.68 -18.66
CA TRP A 487 31.49 0.76 -19.33
C TRP A 487 32.27 -0.16 -20.26
N THR A 488 31.64 -1.27 -20.62
CA THR A 488 32.13 -2.19 -21.64
C THR A 488 31.16 -2.20 -22.80
N GLN A 489 31.68 -2.15 -24.03
CA GLN A 489 30.89 -2.31 -25.24
C GLN A 489 31.53 -3.39 -26.09
N ASN A 490 30.78 -4.45 -26.40
CA ASN A 490 31.27 -5.53 -27.25
C ASN A 490 30.69 -5.35 -28.66
N LEU A 491 31.56 -5.07 -29.63
CA LEU A 491 31.19 -4.88 -31.03
C LEU A 491 31.44 -6.16 -31.82
N GLY A 492 30.46 -6.56 -32.63
CA GLY A 492 30.54 -7.76 -33.47
C GLY A 492 30.20 -9.07 -32.75
N VAL A 493 29.51 -9.00 -31.60
CA VAL A 493 28.97 -10.19 -30.91
C VAL A 493 27.84 -10.78 -31.76
N ASP A 494 27.84 -12.11 -31.96
CA ASP A 494 26.75 -12.79 -32.65
C ASP A 494 25.53 -12.91 -31.71
N PRO A 495 24.31 -12.50 -32.13
CA PRO A 495 23.11 -12.58 -31.30
C PRO A 495 22.76 -14.00 -30.82
N ARG A 496 23.33 -15.04 -31.43
CA ARG A 496 23.11 -16.46 -31.09
C ARG A 496 24.13 -17.01 -30.10
N ASP A 497 25.11 -16.23 -29.68
CA ASP A 497 26.11 -16.63 -28.69
C ASP A 497 25.65 -16.26 -27.27
N PRO A 498 25.14 -17.21 -26.47
CA PRO A 498 24.67 -16.92 -25.11
C PRO A 498 25.82 -16.70 -24.11
N ALA A 499 27.08 -16.89 -24.51
CA ALA A 499 28.24 -16.80 -23.63
C ALA A 499 28.80 -15.37 -23.52
N VAL A 500 28.42 -14.47 -24.43
CA VAL A 500 28.96 -13.11 -24.52
C VAL A 500 27.82 -12.08 -24.52
N ASP A 501 27.82 -11.20 -23.53
CA ASP A 501 26.88 -10.08 -23.43
C ASP A 501 27.29 -8.92 -24.37
N GLU A 502 26.34 -8.09 -24.81
CA GLU A 502 26.58 -6.91 -25.66
C GLU A 502 27.41 -5.83 -24.94
N GLY A 503 27.50 -5.94 -23.61
CA GLY A 503 28.27 -5.07 -22.73
C GLY A 503 27.36 -4.17 -21.89
N SER A 504 27.96 -3.45 -20.94
CA SER A 504 27.22 -2.53 -20.07
C SER A 504 26.99 -1.16 -20.68
N TYR A 505 27.59 -0.80 -21.81
CA TYR A 505 27.38 0.52 -22.39
C TYR A 505 26.07 0.64 -23.16
N SER A 506 25.26 1.64 -22.84
CA SER A 506 24.18 2.13 -23.71
C SER A 506 24.10 3.66 -23.68
N GLU A 507 23.55 4.27 -24.73
CA GLU A 507 23.31 5.72 -24.75
C GLU A 507 22.39 6.16 -23.61
N SER A 508 21.41 5.33 -23.25
CA SER A 508 20.54 5.57 -22.10
C SER A 508 21.29 5.54 -20.77
N GLU A 509 22.26 4.63 -20.61
CA GLU A 509 23.07 4.58 -19.40
C GLU A 509 24.03 5.77 -19.29
N TYR A 510 24.61 6.21 -20.41
CA TYR A 510 25.41 7.42 -20.46
C TYR A 510 24.58 8.65 -20.09
N ALA A 511 23.38 8.82 -20.67
CA ALA A 511 22.48 9.92 -20.35
C ALA A 511 22.04 9.89 -18.87
N SER A 512 21.68 8.72 -18.36
CA SER A 512 21.35 8.52 -16.94
C SER A 512 22.52 8.87 -16.02
N ALA A 513 23.75 8.51 -16.39
CA ALA A 513 24.94 8.88 -15.65
C ALA A 513 25.19 10.39 -15.63
N LEU A 514 24.96 11.09 -16.75
CA LEU A 514 25.08 12.54 -16.86
C LEU A 514 24.01 13.24 -16.00
N ASP A 515 22.79 12.71 -15.96
CA ASP A 515 21.70 13.21 -15.11
C ASP A 515 22.03 13.06 -13.63
N ILE A 516 22.50 11.87 -13.21
CA ILE A 516 22.94 11.61 -11.83
C ILE A 516 24.08 12.55 -11.45
N PHE A 517 25.06 12.73 -12.33
CA PHE A 517 26.15 13.68 -12.11
C PHE A 517 25.65 15.11 -11.91
N GLY A 518 24.67 15.55 -12.71
CA GLY A 518 24.05 16.87 -12.55
C GLY A 518 23.28 17.03 -11.22
N LEU A 519 22.60 15.97 -10.75
CA LEU A 519 21.92 15.95 -9.46
C LEU A 519 22.90 15.98 -8.29
N GLU A 520 23.98 15.23 -8.37
CA GLU A 520 25.06 15.27 -7.38
C GLU A 520 25.67 16.67 -7.32
N PHE A 521 26.02 17.25 -8.46
CA PHE A 521 26.57 18.61 -8.52
C PHE A 521 25.63 19.65 -7.89
N ALA A 522 24.33 19.56 -8.16
CA ALA A 522 23.33 20.41 -7.51
C ALA A 522 23.31 20.23 -5.98
N THR A 523 23.56 19.02 -5.49
CA THR A 523 23.69 18.74 -4.04
C THR A 523 24.95 19.39 -3.46
N TYR A 524 26.08 19.33 -4.15
CA TYR A 524 27.30 20.03 -3.73
C TYR A 524 27.11 21.56 -3.71
N CYS A 525 26.38 22.13 -4.68
CA CYS A 525 26.04 23.56 -4.68
C CYS A 525 25.23 23.95 -3.43
N ASN A 526 24.27 23.11 -3.03
CA ASN A 526 23.50 23.32 -1.81
C ASN A 526 24.34 23.27 -0.54
N GLU A 527 25.25 22.31 -0.44
CA GLU A 527 26.15 22.18 0.70
C GLU A 527 27.09 23.39 0.78
N GLU A 528 27.55 23.87 -0.36
CA GLU A 528 28.42 25.03 -0.42
C GLU A 528 27.67 26.32 -0.04
N LEU A 529 26.40 26.46 -0.43
CA LEU A 529 25.55 27.55 0.08
C LEU A 529 25.45 27.52 1.61
N ALA A 530 25.29 26.34 2.22
CA ALA A 530 25.24 26.22 3.68
C ALA A 530 26.53 26.77 4.32
N LYS A 531 27.69 26.40 3.76
CA LYS A 531 29.00 26.89 4.23
C LYS A 531 29.17 28.39 4.03
N LEU A 532 28.65 28.93 2.91
CA LEU A 532 28.66 30.37 2.64
C LEU A 532 27.79 31.14 3.63
N LEU A 533 26.62 30.61 4.00
CA LEU A 533 25.77 31.19 5.05
C LEU A 533 26.43 31.13 6.43
N ASP A 534 27.07 30.01 6.78
CA ASP A 534 27.84 29.88 8.03
C ASP A 534 29.03 30.84 8.08
N SER A 535 29.68 31.05 6.94
CA SER A 535 30.76 32.02 6.81
C SER A 535 30.24 33.46 6.92
N ALA A 536 29.06 33.75 6.37
CA ALA A 536 28.41 35.05 6.52
C ALA A 536 28.08 35.33 7.99
N LYS A 537 27.54 34.34 8.70
CA LYS A 537 27.33 34.38 10.15
C LYS A 537 28.63 34.73 10.89
N LYS A 538 29.73 34.03 10.61
CA LYS A 538 31.05 34.30 11.24
C LYS A 538 31.57 35.70 10.95
N THR A 539 31.43 36.20 9.72
CA THR A 539 31.85 37.56 9.35
C THR A 539 31.06 38.61 10.14
N LEU A 540 29.75 38.42 10.32
CA LEU A 540 28.92 39.30 11.13
C LEU A 540 29.34 39.25 12.62
N SER A 541 29.56 38.05 13.18
CA SER A 541 29.99 37.90 14.58
C SER A 541 31.40 38.46 14.86
N ALA A 542 32.30 38.42 13.89
CA ALA A 542 33.67 38.93 14.03
C ALA A 542 33.76 40.47 14.09
N THR A 543 32.72 41.16 13.63
CA THR A 543 32.65 42.63 13.62
C THR A 543 32.23 43.15 15.01
N GLN A 544 33.08 42.94 16.03
CA GLN A 544 32.77 43.19 17.46
C GLN A 544 32.68 44.67 17.88
N GLN A 545 32.94 45.64 17.01
CA GLN A 545 32.82 47.06 17.35
C GLN A 545 31.39 47.54 17.07
N SER A 546 30.55 47.52 18.12
CA SER A 546 29.14 47.97 18.14
C SER A 546 28.31 47.55 16.92
N LEU A 547 27.84 46.31 16.93
CA LEU A 547 26.90 45.83 15.91
C LEU A 547 25.65 46.72 15.89
N GLU A 548 25.32 47.27 14.72
CA GLU A 548 24.07 47.99 14.52
C GLU A 548 22.89 47.02 14.58
N LEU A 549 21.70 47.50 14.97
CA LEU A 549 20.50 46.68 15.09
C LEU A 549 20.23 45.85 13.82
N LYS A 550 20.50 46.40 12.62
CA LYS A 550 20.32 45.68 11.34
C LYS A 550 21.22 44.45 11.22
N GLN A 551 22.47 44.57 11.67
CA GLN A 551 23.44 43.48 11.64
C GLN A 551 23.09 42.40 12.66
N VAL A 552 22.63 42.81 13.86
CA VAL A 552 22.16 41.88 14.90
C VAL A 552 20.95 41.08 14.41
N LEU A 553 19.96 41.75 13.82
CA LEU A 553 18.76 41.07 13.31
C LEU A 553 19.10 40.13 12.15
N MET A 554 20.00 40.52 11.24
CA MET A 554 20.44 39.62 10.18
C MET A 554 21.23 38.42 10.72
N LEU A 555 22.10 38.66 11.71
CA LEU A 555 22.84 37.58 12.38
C LEU A 555 21.85 36.59 12.99
N LEU A 556 20.88 37.04 13.79
CA LEU A 556 19.86 36.19 14.40
C LEU A 556 19.01 35.44 13.37
N ALA A 557 18.66 36.08 12.25
CA ALA A 557 17.94 35.42 11.16
C ALA A 557 18.79 34.29 10.55
N LEU A 558 20.07 34.54 10.28
CA LEU A 558 21.00 33.51 9.82
C LEU A 558 21.19 32.39 10.85
N GLU A 559 21.29 32.72 12.15
CA GLU A 559 21.40 31.72 13.20
C GLU A 559 20.18 30.80 13.21
N HIS A 560 18.98 31.36 13.07
CA HIS A 560 17.77 30.55 13.01
C HIS A 560 17.79 29.57 11.82
N VAL A 561 18.13 30.09 10.63
CA VAL A 561 18.21 29.33 9.37
C VAL A 561 19.29 28.23 9.41
N THR A 562 20.49 28.52 9.93
CA THR A 562 21.61 27.56 9.88
C THR A 562 21.59 26.54 11.02
N SER A 563 20.99 26.88 12.17
CA SER A 563 21.15 26.08 13.40
C SER A 563 20.02 25.08 13.66
N SER A 564 19.04 24.94 12.75
CA SER A 564 17.78 24.18 12.98
C SER A 564 17.16 24.42 14.38
N GLY A 565 17.43 25.62 14.92
CA GLY A 565 17.24 25.94 16.32
C GLY A 565 15.78 26.21 16.64
N LYS A 566 15.38 25.94 17.88
CA LYS A 566 14.07 26.36 18.38
C LYS A 566 13.97 27.88 18.21
N ALA A 567 13.04 28.32 17.36
CA ALA A 567 12.64 29.71 17.28
C ALA A 567 12.46 30.25 18.71
N PRO A 568 12.84 31.50 19.00
CA PRO A 568 12.39 32.13 20.24
C PRO A 568 10.86 32.08 20.22
N GLU A 569 10.25 31.26 21.07
CA GLU A 569 8.79 31.17 21.18
C GLU A 569 8.33 32.11 22.29
N LEU A 570 7.26 32.87 22.07
CA LEU A 570 6.65 33.68 23.13
C LEU A 570 5.89 32.81 24.12
N ASP A 571 6.05 33.09 25.42
CA ASP A 571 5.21 32.48 26.44
C ASP A 571 3.83 33.16 26.53
N GLU A 572 2.93 32.58 27.32
CA GLU A 572 1.55 33.07 27.46
C GLU A 572 1.47 34.49 28.04
N GLN A 573 2.39 34.87 28.94
CA GLN A 573 2.43 36.20 29.55
C GLN A 573 2.93 37.25 28.55
N GLU A 574 3.90 36.88 27.73
CA GLU A 574 4.46 37.75 26.70
C GLU A 574 3.49 37.96 25.54
N LEU A 575 2.79 36.90 25.11
CA LEU A 575 1.71 37.00 24.14
C LEU A 575 0.60 37.91 24.67
N SER A 576 0.22 37.77 25.94
CA SER A 576 -0.78 38.63 26.58
C SER A 576 -0.31 40.09 26.63
N SER A 577 0.95 40.35 26.99
CA SER A 577 1.50 41.71 27.01
C SER A 577 1.53 42.36 25.61
N LEU A 578 1.88 41.60 24.56
CA LEU A 578 1.84 42.10 23.19
C LEU A 578 0.41 42.29 22.69
N ALA A 579 -0.53 41.44 23.12
CA ALA A 579 -1.95 41.55 22.82
C ALA A 579 -2.58 42.81 23.43
N GLU A 580 -2.27 43.10 24.70
CA GLU A 580 -2.67 44.35 25.36
C GLU A 580 -2.17 45.56 24.57
N LEU A 581 -0.88 45.57 24.20
CA LEU A 581 -0.30 46.66 23.41
C LEU A 581 -0.94 46.80 22.02
N ALA A 582 -1.33 45.68 21.39
CA ALA A 582 -1.97 45.66 20.09
C ALA A 582 -3.39 46.27 20.13
N THR A 583 -4.11 46.04 21.23
CA THR A 583 -5.48 46.53 21.44
C THR A 583 -5.53 47.99 21.89
N ASP A 584 -4.45 48.51 22.49
CA ASP A 584 -4.35 49.93 22.83
C ASP A 584 -4.31 50.81 21.57
N ARG A 585 -5.20 51.80 21.54
CA ARG A 585 -5.34 52.79 20.47
C ARG A 585 -4.31 53.91 20.58
N GLN A 586 -3.68 54.09 21.73
CA GLN A 586 -2.68 55.12 21.98
C GLN A 586 -1.27 54.69 21.56
N THR A 587 -1.04 53.39 21.39
CA THR A 587 0.25 52.84 20.94
C THR A 587 0.59 53.30 19.52
N THR A 588 1.74 53.96 19.38
CA THR A 588 2.25 54.34 18.05
C THR A 588 2.82 53.14 17.29
N PRO A 589 2.84 53.16 15.94
CA PRO A 589 3.45 52.11 15.13
C PRO A 589 4.91 51.80 15.51
N ALA A 590 5.71 52.83 15.78
CA ALA A 590 7.11 52.68 16.18
C ALA A 590 7.26 51.99 17.54
N GLN A 591 6.42 52.34 18.52
CA GLN A 591 6.41 51.69 19.83
C GLN A 591 6.01 50.22 19.74
N PHE A 592 4.98 49.90 18.94
CA PHE A 592 4.57 48.51 18.73
C PHE A 592 5.69 47.69 18.09
N ARG A 593 6.30 48.21 17.01
CA ARG A 593 7.44 47.55 16.35
C ARG A 593 8.63 47.37 17.30
N ALA A 594 8.96 48.41 18.07
CA ALA A 594 10.06 48.37 19.02
C ALA A 594 9.84 47.34 20.14
N ARG A 595 8.62 47.22 20.68
CA ARG A 595 8.27 46.21 21.69
C ARG A 595 8.39 44.78 21.14
N CYS A 596 7.94 44.54 19.90
CA CYS A 596 8.10 43.24 19.25
C CYS A 596 9.58 42.86 19.11
N LEU A 597 10.42 43.78 18.62
CA LEU A 597 11.86 43.55 18.49
C LEU A 597 12.57 43.43 19.84
N ALA A 598 12.19 44.23 20.84
CA ALA A 598 12.72 44.13 22.20
C ALA A 598 12.42 42.76 22.82
N LYS A 599 11.21 42.24 22.64
CA LYS A 599 10.84 40.90 23.09
C LYS A 599 11.69 39.82 22.43
N LEU A 600 11.94 39.93 21.13
CA LEU A 600 12.87 39.05 20.44
C LEU A 600 14.27 39.09 21.07
N LEU A 601 14.85 40.29 21.17
CA LEU A 601 16.23 40.47 21.62
C LEU A 601 16.42 40.03 23.07
N SER A 602 15.42 40.24 23.92
CA SER A 602 15.45 39.83 25.34
C SER A 602 15.66 38.33 25.55
N LYS A 603 15.36 37.51 24.54
CA LYS A 603 15.53 36.05 24.54
C LYS A 603 16.85 35.57 23.93
N THR A 604 17.71 36.50 23.54
CA THR A 604 18.98 36.22 22.86
C THR A 604 20.15 36.74 23.68
N GLU A 605 21.37 36.42 23.27
CA GLU A 605 22.58 37.02 23.84
C GLU A 605 22.63 38.57 23.70
N PHE A 606 21.79 39.14 22.82
CA PHE A 606 21.65 40.57 22.60
C PHE A 606 20.60 41.25 23.50
N ALA A 607 20.23 40.64 24.64
CA ALA A 607 19.27 41.21 25.59
C ALA A 607 19.62 42.63 26.07
N HIS A 608 20.90 43.00 26.07
CA HIS A 608 21.37 44.35 26.39
C HIS A 608 20.91 45.42 25.38
N LEU A 609 20.49 45.02 24.17
CA LEU A 609 19.93 45.88 23.12
C LEU A 609 18.39 45.94 23.15
N ALA A 610 17.73 45.20 24.04
CA ALA A 610 16.26 45.12 24.15
C ALA A 610 15.59 46.38 24.75
N ASP A 611 16.24 47.55 24.65
CA ASP A 611 15.70 48.82 25.13
C ASP A 611 14.74 49.40 24.08
N GLU A 612 13.44 49.31 24.37
CA GLU A 612 12.36 49.80 23.50
C GLU A 612 12.55 51.26 23.09
N SER A 613 13.05 52.11 23.98
CA SER A 613 13.21 53.53 23.68
C SER A 613 14.31 53.77 22.64
N LYS A 614 15.39 53.00 22.73
CA LYS A 614 16.51 53.06 21.76
C LYS A 614 16.13 52.42 20.43
N ILE A 615 15.40 51.30 20.46
CA ILE A 615 14.88 50.66 19.24
C ILE A 615 13.89 51.60 18.55
N ALA A 616 12.97 52.23 19.29
CA ALA A 616 12.00 53.17 18.73
C ALA A 616 12.63 54.46 18.20
N GLN A 617 13.81 54.88 18.68
CA GLN A 617 14.59 55.99 18.12
C GLN A 617 15.32 55.61 16.84
N PHE A 618 15.64 54.32 16.68
CA PHE A 618 16.32 53.79 15.51
C PHE A 618 15.36 53.51 14.34
N LEU A 619 14.16 53.01 14.66
CA LEU A 619 13.06 52.77 13.71
C LEU A 619 12.43 54.07 13.22
#